data_AF-A0A4V2E8R7-F1
#
_entry.id   AF-A0A4V2E8R7-F1
#
_cell.length_a   1.000
_cell.length_b   1.000
_cell.length_c   1.000
_cell.angle_alpha   90.00
_cell.angle_beta   90.00
_cell.angle_gamma   90.00
#
_symmetry.space_group_name_H-M   'P 1'
#
loop_
_entity.id
_entity.type
_entity.pdbx_description
1 polymer ?
#
loop_
_entity_poly.entity_id
_entity_poly.type
_entity_poly.pdbx_seq_one_letter_code
_entity_poly.pdbx_strand_id
1 'polypeptide(L)'
;MPNKTMLATLALGAAVVFAGPALADKYKVPLDGKSEVPPNSSTGTGTADIDYDPATKKLSWKVTYSGLTGPATAAHFHGPAEAGKNGGVAVPIPDIASSPAEGSATLTDAQAADLLAGKYYVNVHTAANPGGEIRGQVVK
;
A
#
# COMPACT_ATOMS: atom_id res chain seq x y z
N MET A 1 -25.27 -10.46 71.18
CA MET A 1 -23.88 -10.76 70.71
C MET A 1 -23.96 -11.05 69.21
N PRO A 2 -22.97 -10.65 68.39
CA PRO A 2 -23.11 -9.59 67.39
C PRO A 2 -23.41 -10.03 65.93
N ASN A 3 -23.89 -9.05 65.14
CA ASN A 3 -23.99 -8.99 63.68
C ASN A 3 -22.75 -9.51 62.94
N LYS A 4 -22.95 -10.19 61.80
CA LYS A 4 -21.93 -10.30 60.75
C LYS A 4 -22.51 -10.00 59.37
N THR A 5 -22.28 -8.76 58.97
CA THR A 5 -22.31 -8.24 57.61
C THR A 5 -21.41 -9.09 56.71
N MET A 6 -21.93 -9.66 55.61
CA MET A 6 -21.11 -10.21 54.54
C MET A 6 -20.83 -9.12 53.51
N LEU A 7 -19.55 -8.80 53.31
CA LEU A 7 -19.08 -7.98 52.20
C LEU A 7 -19.08 -8.81 50.90
N ALA A 8 -19.74 -8.30 49.87
CA ALA A 8 -19.59 -8.78 48.51
C ALA A 8 -18.27 -8.28 47.93
N THR A 9 -17.40 -9.19 47.49
CA THR A 9 -16.16 -8.86 46.77
C THR A 9 -16.47 -8.84 45.28
N LEU A 10 -16.40 -7.65 44.67
CA LEU A 10 -16.49 -7.48 43.22
C LEU A 10 -15.08 -7.69 42.63
N ALA A 11 -14.82 -8.84 42.03
CA ALA A 11 -13.58 -9.08 41.30
C ALA A 11 -13.66 -8.43 39.92
N LEU A 12 -12.93 -7.33 39.72
CA LEU A 12 -12.75 -6.68 38.42
C LEU A 12 -11.73 -7.51 37.61
N GLY A 13 -12.22 -8.36 36.72
CA GLY A 13 -11.36 -9.10 35.78
C GLY A 13 -10.79 -8.16 34.73
N ALA A 14 -9.50 -7.84 34.83
CA ALA A 14 -8.77 -7.17 33.76
C ALA A 14 -8.53 -8.18 32.62
N ALA A 15 -9.24 -8.01 31.50
CA ALA A 15 -8.94 -8.74 30.27
C ALA A 15 -7.64 -8.18 29.68
N VAL A 16 -6.55 -8.93 29.83
CA VAL A 16 -5.29 -8.65 29.12
C VAL A 16 -5.49 -9.07 27.67
N VAL A 17 -5.69 -8.10 26.78
CA VAL A 17 -5.71 -8.34 25.34
C VAL A 17 -4.26 -8.49 24.87
N PHE A 18 -3.82 -9.72 24.63
CA PHE A 18 -2.56 -9.96 23.94
C PHE A 18 -2.73 -9.59 22.46
N ALA A 19 -2.19 -8.44 22.06
CA ALA A 19 -1.99 -8.13 20.65
C ALA A 19 -0.87 -9.04 20.13
N GLY A 20 -1.23 -10.10 19.40
CA GLY A 20 -0.25 -10.88 18.62
C GLY A 20 0.42 -10.01 17.55
N PRO A 21 1.54 -10.45 16.96
CA PRO A 21 2.17 -9.72 15.87
C PRO A 21 1.16 -9.56 14.72
N ALA A 22 0.88 -8.32 14.32
CA ALA A 22 0.09 -8.04 13.14
C ALA A 22 0.82 -8.64 11.92
N LEU A 23 0.22 -9.66 11.30
CA LEU A 23 0.74 -10.25 10.08
C LEU A 23 0.46 -9.29 8.92
N ALA A 24 1.45 -8.47 8.57
CA ALA A 24 1.38 -7.65 7.37
C ALA A 24 1.65 -8.52 6.13
N ASP A 25 0.78 -8.44 5.13
CA ASP A 25 1.06 -8.96 3.79
C ASP A 25 2.11 -8.09 3.13
N LYS A 26 3.19 -8.72 2.64
CA LYS A 26 4.30 -8.04 2.00
C LYS A 26 4.27 -8.25 0.49
N TYR A 27 4.50 -7.18 -0.25
CA TYR A 27 4.63 -7.21 -1.70
C TYR A 27 5.92 -6.51 -2.11
N LYS A 28 6.64 -7.10 -3.06
CA LYS A 28 7.79 -6.47 -3.70
C LYS A 28 7.51 -6.35 -5.19
N VAL A 29 7.22 -5.13 -5.62
CA VAL A 29 6.68 -4.86 -6.94
C VAL A 29 7.76 -4.22 -7.82
N PRO A 30 8.39 -4.94 -8.75
CA PRO A 30 9.29 -4.33 -9.72
C PRO A 30 8.51 -3.40 -10.65
N LEU A 31 9.12 -2.27 -10.99
CA LEU A 31 8.54 -1.25 -11.86
C LEU A 31 9.40 -1.07 -13.12
N ASP A 32 8.78 -1.12 -14.29
CA ASP A 32 9.44 -0.82 -15.57
C ASP A 32 8.46 -0.24 -16.60
N GLY A 33 9.01 0.31 -17.70
CA GLY A 33 8.22 0.87 -18.79
C GLY A 33 7.53 -0.18 -19.67
N LYS A 34 8.00 -1.44 -19.63
CA LYS A 34 7.38 -2.55 -20.39
C LYS A 34 6.05 -2.99 -19.79
N SER A 35 5.90 -2.78 -18.50
CA SER A 35 4.69 -3.09 -17.73
C SER A 35 3.60 -2.03 -17.90
N GLU A 36 3.90 -0.86 -18.45
CA GLU A 36 2.89 0.14 -18.79
C GLU A 36 1.85 -0.37 -19.79
N VAL A 37 0.70 0.31 -19.83
CA VAL A 37 -0.39 -0.03 -20.76
C VAL A 37 -0.86 1.24 -21.48
N PRO A 38 -0.46 1.45 -22.76
CA PRO A 38 0.47 0.63 -23.54
C PRO A 38 1.93 0.72 -23.03
N PRO A 39 2.78 -0.30 -23.30
CA PRO A 39 4.20 -0.25 -22.95
C PRO A 39 4.92 0.94 -23.58
N ASN A 40 5.88 1.51 -22.86
CA ASN A 40 6.75 2.59 -23.36
C ASN A 40 8.22 2.14 -23.46
N SER A 41 9.08 3.02 -23.98
CA SER A 41 10.51 2.74 -24.18
C SER A 41 11.42 3.28 -23.07
N SER A 42 10.88 3.69 -21.92
CA SER A 42 11.71 4.19 -20.82
C SER A 42 12.68 3.12 -20.33
N THR A 43 13.91 3.53 -20.06
CA THR A 43 14.92 2.72 -19.38
C THR A 43 14.82 2.83 -17.85
N GLY A 44 13.88 3.64 -17.35
CA GLY A 44 13.61 3.81 -15.94
C GLY A 44 13.24 2.48 -15.29
N THR A 45 13.68 2.31 -14.05
CA THR A 45 13.37 1.13 -13.24
C THR A 45 13.04 1.54 -11.82
N GLY A 46 12.29 0.69 -11.12
CA GLY A 46 12.03 0.89 -9.71
C GLY A 46 11.55 -0.36 -8.99
N THR A 47 11.27 -0.20 -7.71
CA THR A 47 10.65 -1.19 -6.85
C THR A 47 9.74 -0.47 -5.86
N ALA A 48 8.53 -0.97 -5.69
CA ALA A 48 7.68 -0.63 -4.55
C ALA A 48 7.69 -1.79 -3.56
N ASP A 49 8.28 -1.56 -2.38
CA ASP A 49 8.14 -2.43 -1.22
C ASP A 49 6.89 -1.99 -0.46
N ILE A 50 5.93 -2.89 -0.30
CA ILE A 50 4.61 -2.59 0.26
C ILE A 50 4.32 -3.54 1.42
N ASP A 51 3.87 -2.98 2.54
CA ASP A 51 3.36 -3.73 3.69
C ASP A 51 1.88 -3.37 3.88
N TYR A 52 1.00 -4.37 3.92
CA TYR A 52 -0.43 -4.19 4.17
C TYR A 52 -0.85 -4.92 5.45
N ASP A 53 -1.30 -4.18 6.46
CA ASP A 53 -1.87 -4.75 7.68
C ASP A 53 -3.40 -4.94 7.51
N PRO A 54 -3.91 -6.18 7.44
CA PRO A 54 -5.34 -6.43 7.25
C PRO A 54 -6.20 -6.07 8.46
N ALA A 55 -5.62 -5.99 9.68
CA ALA A 55 -6.37 -5.67 10.89
C ALA A 55 -6.71 -4.17 10.94
N THR A 56 -5.75 -3.32 10.55
CA THR A 56 -5.91 -1.86 10.53
C THR A 56 -6.22 -1.30 9.14
N LYS A 57 -6.13 -2.13 8.09
CA LYS A 57 -6.18 -1.78 6.67
C LYS A 57 -5.12 -0.76 6.26
N LYS A 58 -4.01 -0.70 7.01
CA LYS A 58 -2.92 0.23 6.73
C LYS A 58 -2.06 -0.32 5.60
N LEU A 59 -2.06 0.40 4.48
CA LEU A 59 -1.13 0.21 3.37
C LEU A 59 0.06 1.13 3.59
N SER A 60 1.26 0.56 3.70
CA SER A 60 2.54 1.28 3.80
C SER A 60 3.39 0.96 2.59
N TRP A 61 4.17 1.94 2.12
CA TRP A 61 5.01 1.77 0.94
C TRP A 61 6.35 2.47 1.07
N LYS A 62 7.32 1.93 0.33
CA LYS A 62 8.58 2.56 -0.05
C LYS A 62 8.79 2.33 -1.54
N VAL A 63 8.72 3.42 -2.32
CA VAL A 63 8.98 3.38 -3.77
C VAL A 63 10.37 3.92 -4.02
N THR A 64 11.25 3.06 -4.54
CA THR A 64 12.60 3.45 -4.97
C THR A 64 12.66 3.34 -6.49
N TYR A 65 13.18 4.35 -7.16
CA TYR A 65 13.32 4.36 -8.62
C TYR A 65 14.59 5.09 -9.06
N SER A 66 15.02 4.84 -10.30
CA SER A 66 16.15 5.51 -10.95
C SER A 66 16.04 5.43 -12.47
N GLY A 67 16.84 6.23 -13.17
CA GLY A 67 16.96 6.16 -14.64
C GLY A 67 15.73 6.66 -15.40
N LEU A 68 14.83 7.41 -14.75
CA LEU A 68 13.69 8.04 -15.40
C LEU A 68 14.13 9.07 -16.44
N THR A 69 13.27 9.34 -17.41
CA THR A 69 13.49 10.34 -18.49
C THR A 69 13.52 11.79 -17.99
N GLY A 70 13.12 12.03 -16.74
CA GLY A 70 13.17 13.32 -16.08
C GLY A 70 12.72 13.20 -14.61
N PRO A 71 12.55 14.34 -13.91
CA PRO A 71 12.02 14.34 -12.55
C PRO A 71 10.65 13.66 -12.47
N ALA A 72 10.42 12.85 -11.45
CA ALA A 72 9.11 12.27 -11.17
C ALA A 72 8.12 13.38 -10.79
N THR A 73 6.95 13.37 -11.42
CA THR A 73 5.91 14.41 -11.25
C THR A 73 4.71 13.93 -10.45
N ALA A 74 4.41 12.64 -10.49
CA ALA A 74 3.33 12.01 -9.73
C ALA A 74 3.59 10.51 -9.57
N ALA A 75 2.96 9.91 -8.57
CA ALA A 75 2.85 8.46 -8.45
C ALA A 75 1.57 8.07 -7.71
N HIS A 76 1.04 6.90 -8.05
CA HIS A 76 -0.21 6.42 -7.49
C HIS A 76 -0.22 4.89 -7.43
N PHE A 77 -1.00 4.36 -6.48
CA PHE A 77 -1.68 3.09 -6.67
C PHE A 77 -2.93 3.34 -7.51
N HIS A 78 -3.07 2.57 -8.59
CA HIS A 78 -4.25 2.56 -9.43
C HIS A 78 -5.03 1.25 -9.24
N GLY A 79 -6.34 1.30 -9.46
CA GLY A 79 -7.20 0.13 -9.44
C GLY A 79 -8.68 0.50 -9.27
N PRO A 80 -9.57 -0.51 -9.23
CA PRO A 80 -9.29 -1.91 -9.55
C PRO A 80 -9.06 -2.13 -11.05
N ALA A 81 -8.02 -2.89 -11.40
CA ALA A 81 -7.69 -3.29 -12.75
C ALA A 81 -6.95 -4.64 -12.77
N GLU A 82 -7.39 -5.54 -13.64
CA GLU A 82 -6.65 -6.76 -13.96
C GLU A 82 -5.31 -6.41 -14.65
N ALA A 83 -4.34 -7.32 -14.58
CA ALA A 83 -3.06 -7.16 -15.25
C ALA A 83 -3.25 -6.84 -16.75
N GLY A 84 -2.55 -5.82 -17.24
CA GLY A 84 -2.68 -5.35 -18.63
C GLY A 84 -3.88 -4.43 -18.89
N LYS A 85 -4.58 -3.95 -17.86
CA LYS A 85 -5.64 -2.93 -17.95
C LYS A 85 -5.30 -1.69 -17.14
N ASN A 86 -5.91 -0.56 -17.50
CA ASN A 86 -5.80 0.70 -16.77
C ASN A 86 -6.95 0.85 -15.79
N GLY A 87 -6.64 1.37 -14.60
CA GLY A 87 -7.60 1.73 -13.56
C GLY A 87 -7.50 3.21 -13.23
N GLY A 88 -8.50 3.73 -12.50
CA GLY A 88 -8.43 5.06 -11.89
C GLY A 88 -7.40 5.14 -10.77
N VAL A 89 -7.14 6.35 -10.28
CA VAL A 89 -6.31 6.55 -9.08
C VAL A 89 -7.06 6.04 -7.86
N ALA A 90 -6.45 5.11 -7.12
CA ALA A 90 -6.99 4.56 -5.88
C ALA A 90 -6.36 5.20 -4.64
N VAL A 91 -5.02 5.33 -4.62
CA VAL A 91 -4.28 5.95 -3.52
C VAL A 91 -3.13 6.79 -4.10
N PRO A 92 -3.04 8.10 -3.80
CA PRO A 92 -1.91 8.92 -4.21
C PRO A 92 -0.66 8.60 -3.38
N ILE A 93 0.50 8.71 -4.03
CA ILE A 93 1.83 8.62 -3.41
C ILE A 93 2.45 10.02 -3.44
N PRO A 94 2.36 10.80 -2.35
CA PRO A 94 2.95 12.14 -2.29
C PRO A 94 4.49 12.08 -2.26
N ASP A 95 5.12 13.25 -2.39
CA ASP A 95 6.57 13.45 -2.21
C ASP A 95 7.45 12.58 -3.15
N ILE A 96 6.90 12.18 -4.30
CA ILE A 96 7.59 11.34 -5.27
C ILE A 96 8.77 12.04 -5.95
N ALA A 97 8.92 13.37 -5.85
CA ALA A 97 9.99 14.11 -6.53
C ALA A 97 11.41 13.67 -6.09
N SER A 98 11.51 12.97 -4.96
CA SER A 98 12.73 12.33 -4.45
C SER A 98 12.54 10.82 -4.30
N SER A 99 13.63 10.07 -4.46
CA SER A 99 13.68 8.61 -4.31
C SER A 99 14.58 8.25 -3.11
N PRO A 100 14.11 7.45 -2.12
CA PRO A 100 12.81 6.81 -2.08
C PRO A 100 11.66 7.75 -1.68
N ALA A 101 10.44 7.42 -2.12
CA ALA A 101 9.20 8.01 -1.62
C ALA A 101 8.50 7.03 -0.68
N GLU A 102 8.26 7.45 0.55
CA GLU A 102 7.73 6.60 1.62
C GLU A 102 6.42 7.19 2.16
N GLY A 103 5.49 6.33 2.58
CA GLY A 103 4.21 6.79 3.09
C GLY A 103 3.28 5.68 3.52
N SER A 104 2.05 6.09 3.88
CA SER A 104 0.98 5.15 4.17
C SER A 104 -0.40 5.76 3.98
N ALA A 105 -1.39 4.90 3.76
CA ALA A 105 -2.81 5.25 3.73
C ALA A 105 -3.63 4.14 4.40
N THR A 106 -4.79 4.51 4.93
CA THR A 106 -5.78 3.51 5.39
C THR A 106 -6.74 3.23 4.26
N LEU A 107 -6.86 1.97 3.87
CA LEU A 107 -7.78 1.55 2.80
C LEU A 107 -9.21 1.41 3.33
N THR A 108 -10.17 1.69 2.46
CA THR A 108 -11.56 1.21 2.64
C THR A 108 -11.63 -0.30 2.47
N ASP A 109 -12.71 -0.93 2.92
CA ASP A 109 -12.87 -2.39 2.78
C ASP A 109 -12.88 -2.85 1.31
N ALA A 110 -13.47 -2.05 0.41
CA ALA A 110 -13.45 -2.33 -1.02
C ALA A 110 -12.03 -2.25 -1.61
N GLN A 111 -11.28 -1.19 -1.28
CA GLN A 111 -9.89 -1.04 -1.72
C GLN A 111 -8.98 -2.14 -1.17
N ALA A 112 -9.19 -2.56 0.08
CA ALA A 112 -8.49 -3.68 0.68
C ALA A 112 -8.78 -5.00 -0.06
N ALA A 113 -10.05 -5.26 -0.39
CA ALA A 113 -10.43 -6.45 -1.16
C ALA A 113 -9.80 -6.43 -2.56
N ASP A 114 -9.78 -5.28 -3.23
CA ASP A 114 -9.17 -5.14 -4.56
C ASP A 114 -7.64 -5.29 -4.53
N LEU A 115 -6.97 -4.74 -3.52
CA LEU A 115 -5.54 -4.96 -3.28
C LEU A 115 -5.23 -6.45 -3.10
N LEU A 116 -5.95 -7.12 -2.19
CA LEU A 116 -5.77 -8.55 -1.89
C LEU A 116 -6.11 -9.45 -3.09
N ALA A 117 -6.99 -9.00 -3.98
CA ALA A 117 -7.31 -9.67 -5.23
C ALA A 117 -6.27 -9.42 -6.33
N GLY A 118 -5.20 -8.66 -6.07
CA GLY A 118 -4.14 -8.35 -7.03
C GLY A 118 -4.57 -7.36 -8.11
N LYS A 119 -5.60 -6.54 -7.86
CA LYS A 119 -6.17 -5.61 -8.84
C LYS A 119 -5.56 -4.21 -8.78
N TYR A 120 -4.47 -4.05 -8.04
CA TYR A 120 -3.77 -2.78 -7.90
C TYR A 120 -2.45 -2.82 -8.66
N TYR A 121 -2.02 -1.66 -9.18
CA TYR A 121 -0.68 -1.46 -9.71
C TYR A 121 -0.12 -0.13 -9.22
N VAL A 122 1.20 -0.06 -9.05
CA VAL A 122 1.93 1.19 -8.78
C VAL A 122 2.37 1.78 -10.10
N ASN A 123 2.23 3.10 -10.25
CA ASN A 123 2.69 3.82 -11.42
C ASN A 123 3.42 5.11 -11.00
N VAL A 124 4.53 5.43 -11.67
CA VAL A 124 5.29 6.69 -11.53
C VAL A 124 5.29 7.42 -12.87
N HIS A 125 5.07 8.73 -12.83
CA HIS A 125 4.95 9.59 -14.00
C HIS A 125 6.10 10.60 -14.07
N THR A 126 6.41 11.06 -15.28
CA THR A 126 7.28 12.22 -15.53
C THR A 126 6.64 13.14 -16.57
N ALA A 127 7.28 14.29 -16.83
CA ALA A 127 6.82 15.21 -17.87
C ALA A 127 6.81 14.58 -19.28
N ALA A 128 7.78 13.70 -19.59
CA ALA A 128 7.84 13.02 -20.90
C ALA A 128 6.87 11.83 -21.00
N ASN A 129 6.46 11.26 -19.86
CA ASN A 129 5.56 10.12 -19.78
C ASN A 129 4.37 10.42 -18.85
N PRO A 130 3.47 11.35 -19.21
CA PRO A 130 2.39 11.79 -18.33
C PRO A 130 1.36 10.70 -18.05
N GLY A 131 1.19 9.73 -18.96
CA GLY A 131 0.31 8.58 -18.78
C GLY A 131 0.88 7.46 -17.89
N GLY A 132 2.16 7.54 -17.53
CA GLY A 132 2.90 6.51 -16.79
C GLY A 132 4.26 6.25 -17.43
N GLU A 133 5.33 6.36 -16.64
CA GLU A 133 6.69 6.03 -17.08
C GLU A 133 7.08 4.60 -16.71
N ILE A 134 6.86 4.21 -15.46
CA ILE A 134 7.13 2.86 -14.95
C ILE A 134 5.95 2.35 -14.14
N ARG A 135 5.60 1.08 -14.34
CA ARG A 135 4.48 0.39 -13.69
C ARG A 135 4.90 -0.97 -13.13
N GLY A 136 4.21 -1.42 -12.08
CA GLY A 136 4.20 -2.82 -11.68
C GLY A 136 2.89 -3.21 -10.99
N GLN A 137 2.40 -4.42 -11.27
CA GLN A 137 1.20 -4.97 -10.63
C GLN A 137 1.52 -5.42 -9.20
N VAL A 138 0.63 -5.09 -8.25
CA VAL A 138 0.73 -5.51 -6.86
C VAL A 138 0.16 -6.92 -6.72
N VAL A 139 1.04 -7.91 -6.79
CA VAL A 139 0.73 -9.34 -6.59
C VAL A 139 1.79 -9.95 -5.67
N LYS A 140 1.44 -11.05 -4.98
CA LYS A 140 2.37 -11.80 -4.11
C LYS A 140 3.44 -12.54 -4.91
#